data_AF-A0A3S1D0L7-F1
#
_entry.id   AF-A0A3S1D0L7-F1
#
_cell.length_a   1.000
_cell.length_b   1.000
_cell.length_c   1.000
_cell.angle_alpha   90.00
_cell.angle_beta   90.00
_cell.angle_gamma   90.00
#
_symmetry.space_group_name_H-M   'P 1'
#
loop_
_entity.id
_entity.type
_entity.pdbx_description
1 polymer ?
#
loop_
_entity_poly.entity_id
_entity_poly.type
_entity_poly.pdbx_seq_one_letter_code
_entity_poly.pdbx_strand_id
1 'polypeptide(L)'
;MNYANFPLDKRKPLPSSDAVSAEDFIDVERLLSMAARQAKVVAVCAAIGLFLGVLYLQTTPPTYMATSRVLIDEGLNKVVDEVSAASVSMQTDSAILSQIEILHSARLAAVVVDKQKLDQNDAFLYPPTSAASKAAGFVRGVIRYFRPSPAVVGTTDVTQLDAATREAMIASSRRDYAILKLQNEVQAERVGRSYV
;
A
#
# COMPACT_ATOMS: atom_id res chain seq x y z
N MET A 1 20.89 89.62 -3.55
CA MET A 1 21.00 89.05 -4.90
C MET A 1 21.35 87.57 -4.80
N ASN A 2 20.94 86.82 -5.82
CA ASN A 2 21.31 85.44 -6.17
C ASN A 2 20.56 84.29 -5.49
N TYR A 3 19.63 83.77 -6.28
CA TYR A 3 19.00 82.46 -6.18
C TYR A 3 20.03 81.33 -6.31
N ALA A 4 19.75 80.22 -5.64
CA ALA A 4 20.58 79.03 -5.59
C ALA A 4 20.67 78.31 -6.95
N ASN A 5 21.89 78.01 -7.39
CA ASN A 5 22.14 77.09 -8.50
C ASN A 5 22.04 75.64 -7.99
N PHE A 6 21.07 74.89 -8.51
CA PHE A 6 21.02 73.44 -8.34
C PHE A 6 21.48 72.77 -9.65
N PRO A 7 22.54 71.96 -9.64
CA PRO A 7 22.91 71.17 -10.80
C PRO A 7 21.91 70.01 -10.96
N LEU A 8 21.18 70.00 -12.07
CA LEU A 8 20.38 68.87 -12.51
C LEU A 8 21.30 67.84 -13.17
N ASP A 9 21.92 66.99 -12.36
CA ASP A 9 22.40 65.70 -12.85
C ASP A 9 21.86 64.56 -11.99
N LYS A 10 20.78 63.96 -12.48
CA LYS A 10 20.28 62.67 -12.02
C LYS A 10 19.76 61.91 -13.24
N ARG A 11 20.67 61.30 -13.99
CA ARG A 11 20.33 60.08 -14.74
C ARG A 11 19.91 59.04 -13.72
N LYS A 12 18.62 58.93 -13.47
CA LYS A 12 18.05 57.81 -12.73
C LYS A 12 18.05 56.64 -13.71
N PRO A 13 18.86 55.58 -13.52
CA PRO A 13 18.67 54.37 -14.31
C PRO A 13 17.25 53.89 -14.03
N LEU A 14 16.49 53.68 -15.11
CA LEU A 14 15.21 52.99 -15.04
C LEU A 14 15.50 51.65 -14.35
N PRO A 15 14.71 51.22 -13.35
CA PRO A 15 14.75 49.82 -12.95
C PRO A 15 14.46 49.02 -14.21
N SER A 16 15.45 48.23 -14.64
CA SER A 16 15.27 47.29 -15.74
C SER A 16 14.07 46.42 -15.39
N SER A 17 13.12 46.43 -16.31
CA SER A 17 12.04 45.49 -16.41
C SER A 17 12.61 44.10 -16.71
N ASP A 18 13.31 43.49 -15.74
CA ASP A 18 13.61 42.06 -15.71
C ASP A 18 12.84 41.39 -14.56
N ALA A 19 11.75 42.03 -14.12
CA ALA A 19 10.80 41.49 -13.14
C ALA A 19 9.63 40.76 -13.84
N VAL A 20 9.86 40.19 -15.02
CA VAL A 20 8.87 39.38 -15.74
C VAL A 20 9.58 38.14 -16.27
N SER A 21 9.04 36.98 -15.90
CA SER A 21 9.43 35.63 -16.35
C SER A 21 10.59 34.92 -15.61
N ALA A 22 10.53 34.89 -14.28
CA ALA A 22 10.97 33.71 -13.51
C ALA A 22 9.79 33.19 -12.67
N GLU A 23 8.59 33.32 -13.21
CA GLU A 23 7.42 32.62 -12.73
C GLU A 23 7.63 31.12 -13.00
N ASP A 24 7.69 30.37 -11.89
CA ASP A 24 7.42 28.93 -11.79
C ASP A 24 8.54 27.91 -12.02
N PHE A 25 9.82 28.30 -11.89
CA PHE A 25 10.90 27.33 -11.74
C PHE A 25 11.54 27.40 -10.35
N ILE A 26 11.64 26.25 -9.69
CA ILE A 26 12.32 26.10 -8.40
C ILE A 26 13.84 26.28 -8.62
N ASP A 27 14.37 27.42 -8.19
CA ASP A 27 15.83 27.67 -8.16
C ASP A 27 16.48 26.85 -7.04
N VAL A 28 17.03 25.70 -7.41
CA VAL A 28 17.70 24.77 -6.48
C VAL A 28 18.93 25.42 -5.82
N GLU A 29 19.68 26.24 -6.55
CA GLU A 29 20.84 26.98 -6.01
C GLU A 29 20.44 28.00 -4.94
N ARG A 30 19.29 28.66 -5.14
CA ARG A 30 18.74 29.60 -4.15
C ARG A 30 18.26 28.88 -2.90
N LEU A 31 17.64 27.70 -3.05
CA LEU A 31 17.27 26.85 -1.91
C LEU A 31 18.50 26.30 -1.16
N LEU A 32 19.54 25.88 -1.88
CA LEU A 32 20.76 25.33 -1.28
C LEU A 32 21.54 26.39 -0.51
N SER A 33 21.62 27.62 -1.03
CA SER A 33 22.26 28.74 -0.34
C SER A 33 21.49 29.16 0.93
N MET A 34 20.15 29.11 0.91
CA MET A 34 19.34 29.28 2.11
C MET A 34 19.58 28.16 3.14
N ALA A 35 19.65 26.91 2.69
CA ALA A 35 19.94 25.76 3.55
C ALA A 35 21.35 25.84 4.17
N ALA A 36 22.37 26.24 3.40
CA ALA A 36 23.74 26.41 3.88
C ALA A 36 23.85 27.47 4.99
N ARG A 37 23.06 28.54 4.92
CA ARG A 37 23.01 29.57 5.97
C ARG A 37 22.45 29.04 7.30
N GLN A 38 21.64 27.99 7.25
CA GLN A 38 21.07 27.31 8.42
C GLN A 38 21.56 25.86 8.53
N ALA A 39 22.81 25.58 8.11
CA ALA A 39 23.35 24.23 8.04
C ALA A 39 23.21 23.43 9.35
N LYS A 40 23.29 24.08 10.51
CA LYS A 40 23.07 23.43 11.81
C LYS A 40 21.64 22.91 11.99
N VAL A 41 20.63 23.70 11.62
CA VAL A 41 19.23 23.29 11.73
C VAL A 41 18.92 22.18 10.74
N VAL A 42 19.41 22.32 9.49
CA VAL A 42 19.28 21.29 8.46
C VAL A 42 19.95 19.98 8.89
N ALA A 43 21.16 20.05 9.47
CA ALA A 43 21.87 18.88 9.97
C ALA A 43 21.12 18.17 11.12
N VAL A 44 20.55 18.94 12.07
CA VAL A 44 19.73 18.37 13.15
C VAL A 44 18.49 17.68 12.59
N CYS A 45 17.76 18.33 11.68
CA CYS A 45 16.60 17.73 11.03
C CYS A 45 16.98 16.47 10.23
N ALA A 46 18.10 16.50 9.50
CA ALA A 46 18.61 15.34 8.77
C ALA A 46 18.97 14.19 9.72
N ALA A 47 19.62 14.47 10.85
CA ALA A 47 19.94 13.48 11.86
C ALA A 47 18.69 12.85 12.49
N ILE A 48 17.66 13.65 12.79
CA ILE A 48 16.37 13.15 13.28
C ILE A 48 15.69 12.28 12.22
N GLY A 49 15.65 12.72 10.96
CA GLY A 49 15.07 11.96 9.86
C GLY A 49 15.77 10.62 9.64
N LEU A 50 17.11 10.62 9.67
CA LEU A 50 17.92 9.41 9.58
C LEU A 50 17.66 8.48 10.77
N PHE A 51 17.64 9.02 11.99
CA PHE A 51 17.34 8.25 13.20
C PHE A 51 15.96 7.57 13.12
N LEU A 52 14.93 8.31 12.71
CA LEU A 52 13.59 7.78 12.51
C LEU A 52 13.56 6.72 11.40
N GLY A 53 14.29 6.93 10.31
CA GLY A 53 14.41 5.96 9.22
C GLY A 53 15.06 4.65 9.66
N VAL A 54 16.15 4.73 10.43
CA VAL A 54 16.81 3.54 11.01
C VAL A 54 15.89 2.82 11.99
N LEU A 55 15.19 3.57 12.85
CA LEU A 55 14.24 3.00 13.80
C LEU A 55 13.07 2.31 13.06
N TYR A 56 12.59 2.90 11.97
CA TYR A 56 11.57 2.29 11.11
C TYR A 56 12.07 0.98 10.50
N LEU A 57 13.28 0.96 9.96
CA LEU A 57 13.84 -0.23 9.31
C LEU A 57 14.08 -1.38 10.30
N GLN A 58 14.50 -1.08 11.53
CA GLN A 58 14.66 -2.11 12.58
C GLN A 58 13.33 -2.64 13.13
N THR A 59 12.26 -1.85 13.06
CA THR A 59 10.95 -2.23 13.63
C THR A 59 9.97 -2.82 12.61
N THR A 60 10.30 -2.76 11.32
CA THR A 60 9.47 -3.27 10.23
C THR A 60 9.76 -4.75 9.99
N PRO A 61 8.76 -5.64 10.16
CA PRO A 61 8.93 -7.06 9.90
C PRO A 61 9.07 -7.33 8.39
N PRO A 62 9.91 -8.29 7.97
CA PRO A 62 10.05 -8.66 6.57
C PRO A 62 8.79 -9.35 6.05
N THR A 63 8.39 -9.02 4.82
CA THR A 63 7.31 -9.71 4.10
C THR A 63 7.90 -10.66 3.07
N TYR A 64 7.30 -11.84 2.93
CA TYR A 64 7.73 -12.87 1.98
C TYR A 64 6.58 -13.15 1.00
N MET A 65 6.92 -13.29 -0.28
CA MET A 65 5.97 -13.63 -1.35
C MET A 65 6.45 -14.88 -2.08
N ALA A 66 5.56 -15.86 -2.25
CA ALA A 66 5.81 -17.06 -3.04
C ALA A 66 5.12 -16.93 -4.41
N THR A 67 5.76 -17.41 -5.47
CA THR A 67 5.21 -17.36 -6.84
C THR A 67 5.37 -18.72 -7.52
N SER A 68 4.31 -19.18 -8.17
CA SER A 68 4.29 -20.40 -8.99
C SER A 68 3.70 -20.11 -10.37
N ARG A 69 4.22 -20.76 -11.42
CA ARG A 69 3.68 -20.67 -12.78
C ARG A 69 3.10 -22.03 -13.18
N VAL A 70 1.88 -22.01 -13.72
CA VAL A 70 1.19 -23.20 -14.22
C VAL A 70 0.97 -23.03 -15.72
N LEU A 71 1.37 -24.02 -16.50
CA LEU A 71 1.11 -24.07 -17.94
C LEU A 71 -0.22 -24.79 -18.17
N ILE A 72 -1.10 -24.18 -18.94
CA ILE A 72 -2.38 -24.76 -19.35
C ILE A 72 -2.23 -25.18 -20.81
N ASP A 73 -2.35 -26.48 -21.09
CA ASP A 73 -2.38 -27.02 -22.44
C ASP A 73 -3.83 -27.28 -22.86
N GLU A 74 -4.25 -26.68 -23.97
CA GLU A 74 -5.60 -26.75 -24.49
C GLU A 74 -5.72 -27.63 -25.76
N GLY A 75 -4.59 -28.20 -26.21
CA GLY A 75 -4.44 -28.78 -27.54
C GLY A 75 -5.16 -30.10 -27.85
N LEU A 76 -5.97 -30.66 -26.93
CA LEU A 76 -6.45 -32.04 -27.07
C LEU A 76 -7.97 -32.22 -27.23
N ASN A 77 -8.79 -31.17 -27.06
CA ASN A 77 -10.27 -31.33 -27.01
C ASN A 77 -11.09 -30.57 -28.07
N LYS A 78 -10.45 -29.96 -29.08
CA LYS A 78 -11.14 -29.30 -30.21
C LYS A 78 -10.62 -29.78 -31.56
N VAL A 79 -10.85 -31.05 -31.88
CA VAL A 79 -10.72 -31.58 -33.26
C VAL A 79 -12.06 -32.21 -33.66
N VAL A 80 -13.14 -31.44 -33.74
CA VAL A 80 -14.36 -31.88 -34.45
C VAL A 80 -15.15 -30.75 -35.13
N ASP A 81 -14.83 -29.46 -34.95
CA ASP A 81 -15.59 -28.42 -35.67
C ASP A 81 -14.70 -27.32 -36.23
N GLU A 82 -14.92 -27.04 -37.50
CA GLU A 82 -14.11 -26.23 -38.43
C GLU A 82 -14.27 -24.73 -38.11
N VAL A 83 -13.93 -24.32 -36.89
CA VAL A 83 -14.11 -22.94 -36.44
C VAL A 83 -12.76 -22.19 -36.45
N SER A 84 -12.73 -21.09 -37.20
CA SER A 84 -11.59 -20.18 -37.39
C SER A 84 -10.70 -19.99 -36.15
N ALA A 85 -9.37 -19.94 -36.35
CA ALA A 85 -8.37 -19.76 -35.29
C ALA A 85 -8.61 -18.54 -34.36
N ALA A 86 -9.30 -17.50 -34.85
CA ALA A 86 -9.70 -16.34 -34.04
C ALA A 86 -10.82 -16.65 -33.03
N SER A 87 -11.73 -17.57 -33.35
CA SER A 87 -12.80 -18.00 -32.43
C SER A 87 -12.30 -18.94 -31.33
N VAL A 88 -11.32 -19.79 -31.67
CA VAL A 88 -10.64 -20.67 -30.72
C VAL A 88 -9.91 -19.81 -29.68
N SER A 89 -9.17 -18.79 -30.11
CA SER A 89 -8.41 -17.92 -29.20
C SER A 89 -9.29 -17.08 -28.26
N MET A 90 -10.44 -16.59 -28.70
CA MET A 90 -11.38 -15.87 -27.81
C MET A 90 -12.04 -16.78 -26.77
N GLN A 91 -12.33 -18.04 -27.15
CA GLN A 91 -12.92 -18.99 -26.22
C GLN A 91 -11.92 -19.54 -25.20
N THR A 92 -10.66 -19.69 -25.60
CA THR A 92 -9.50 -19.92 -24.73
C THR A 92 -9.36 -18.84 -23.66
N ASP A 93 -9.39 -17.56 -24.04
CA ASP A 93 -9.22 -16.47 -23.08
C ASP A 93 -10.35 -16.44 -22.04
N SER A 94 -11.59 -16.75 -22.47
CA SER A 94 -12.74 -16.88 -21.57
C SER A 94 -12.61 -18.09 -20.62
N ALA A 95 -12.07 -19.21 -21.10
CA ALA A 95 -11.80 -20.39 -20.28
C ALA A 95 -10.68 -20.13 -19.26
N ILE A 96 -9.61 -19.42 -19.64
CA ILE A 96 -8.52 -19.02 -18.74
C ILE A 96 -9.04 -18.10 -17.64
N LEU A 97 -9.87 -17.10 -17.96
CA LEU A 97 -10.47 -16.22 -16.96
C LEU A 97 -11.35 -17.00 -15.97
N SER A 98 -12.11 -17.99 -16.44
CA SER A 98 -12.88 -18.88 -15.56
C SER A 98 -11.99 -19.72 -14.64
N GLN A 99 -10.84 -20.20 -15.14
CA GLN A 99 -9.87 -20.94 -14.33
C GLN A 99 -9.21 -20.06 -13.27
N ILE A 100 -8.91 -18.80 -13.59
CA ILE A 100 -8.40 -17.81 -12.62
C ILE A 100 -9.44 -17.56 -11.52
N GLU A 101 -10.72 -17.43 -11.88
CA GLU A 101 -11.79 -17.27 -10.89
C GLU A 101 -11.92 -18.51 -9.98
N ILE A 102 -11.73 -19.72 -10.52
CA ILE A 102 -11.69 -20.94 -9.73
C ILE A 102 -10.52 -20.92 -8.74
N LEU A 103 -9.35 -20.41 -9.14
CA LEU A 103 -8.20 -20.25 -8.24
C LEU A 103 -8.48 -19.28 -7.09
N HIS A 104 -9.30 -18.26 -7.32
CA HIS A 104 -9.74 -17.31 -6.30
C HIS A 104 -10.98 -17.80 -5.50
N SER A 105 -11.55 -18.96 -5.84
CA SER A 105 -12.79 -19.42 -5.22
C SER A 105 -12.65 -19.79 -3.74
N ALA A 106 -13.68 -19.45 -2.95
CA ALA A 106 -13.74 -19.81 -1.53
C ALA A 106 -13.65 -21.33 -1.27
N ARG A 107 -14.15 -22.16 -2.20
CA ARG A 107 -14.08 -23.62 -2.09
C ARG A 107 -12.64 -24.12 -2.16
N LEU A 108 -11.84 -23.61 -3.10
CA LEU A 108 -10.43 -24.00 -3.20
C LEU A 108 -9.64 -23.49 -2.00
N ALA A 109 -9.88 -22.24 -1.58
CA ALA A 109 -9.26 -21.66 -0.40
C ALA A 109 -9.56 -22.48 0.87
N ALA A 110 -10.80 -22.94 1.07
CA ALA A 110 -11.16 -23.81 2.19
C ALA A 110 -10.36 -25.12 2.22
N VAL A 111 -10.22 -25.79 1.07
CA VAL A 111 -9.42 -27.03 0.97
C VAL A 111 -7.95 -26.76 1.32
N VAL A 112 -7.39 -25.64 0.87
CA VAL A 112 -5.99 -25.27 1.16
C VAL A 112 -5.81 -24.92 2.63
N VAL A 113 -6.72 -24.14 3.22
CA VAL A 113 -6.72 -23.81 4.65
C VAL A 113 -6.73 -25.08 5.50
N ASP A 114 -7.61 -26.03 5.17
CA ASP A 114 -7.71 -27.30 5.90
C ASP A 114 -6.45 -28.17 5.72
N LYS A 115 -5.90 -28.24 4.49
CA LYS A 115 -4.72 -29.05 4.19
C LYS A 115 -3.45 -28.52 4.84
N GLN A 116 -3.29 -27.20 4.88
CA GLN A 116 -2.12 -26.52 5.45
C GLN A 116 -2.33 -26.07 6.90
N LYS A 117 -3.51 -26.33 7.48
CA LYS A 117 -3.90 -25.95 8.84
C LYS A 117 -3.66 -24.45 9.12
N LEU A 118 -4.07 -23.61 8.18
CA LEU A 118 -3.84 -22.16 8.25
C LEU A 118 -4.65 -21.49 9.37
N ASP A 119 -5.74 -22.13 9.79
CA ASP A 119 -6.56 -21.76 10.96
C ASP A 119 -5.83 -21.94 12.31
N GLN A 120 -4.76 -22.74 12.33
CA GLN A 120 -3.91 -22.98 13.51
C GLN A 120 -2.58 -22.23 13.44
N ASN A 121 -2.31 -21.53 12.33
CA ASN A 121 -1.08 -20.78 12.14
C ASN A 121 -1.31 -19.31 12.53
N ASP A 122 -0.94 -18.97 13.77
CA ASP A 122 -1.08 -17.61 14.28
C ASP A 122 -0.27 -16.58 13.49
N ALA A 123 0.86 -16.96 12.88
CA ALA A 123 1.63 -16.05 12.02
C ALA A 123 0.89 -15.75 10.71
N PHE A 124 0.12 -16.71 10.21
CA PHE A 124 -0.77 -16.48 9.05
C PHE A 124 -1.99 -15.66 9.45
N LEU A 125 -2.67 -15.96 10.56
CA LEU A 125 -3.88 -15.22 10.96
C LEU A 125 -3.57 -13.79 11.42
N TYR A 126 -2.53 -13.64 12.23
CA TYR A 126 -2.13 -12.40 12.90
C TYR A 126 -0.68 -12.06 12.55
N PRO A 127 -0.43 -11.59 11.31
CA PRO A 127 0.92 -11.29 10.86
C PRO A 127 1.51 -10.21 11.77
N PRO A 128 2.80 -10.32 12.13
CA PRO A 128 3.44 -9.38 13.02
C PRO A 128 3.31 -7.98 12.41
N THR A 129 2.66 -7.08 13.13
CA THR A 129 2.57 -5.67 12.75
C THR A 129 3.79 -4.93 13.29
N SER A 130 4.35 -4.02 12.50
CA SER A 130 5.56 -3.27 12.90
C SER A 130 5.36 -2.52 14.22
N ALA A 131 6.39 -2.41 15.05
CA ALA A 131 6.28 -1.62 16.29
C ALA A 131 5.94 -0.15 16.01
N ALA A 132 6.31 0.36 14.83
CA ALA A 132 5.90 1.66 14.32
C ALA A 132 4.37 1.80 14.17
N SER A 133 3.67 0.75 13.71
CA SER A 133 2.19 0.75 13.64
C SER A 133 1.55 0.77 15.03
N LYS A 134 2.15 0.09 16.01
CA LYS A 134 1.73 0.16 17.42
C LYS A 134 1.98 1.56 18.02
N ALA A 135 3.11 2.18 17.70
CA ALA A 135 3.44 3.54 18.12
C ALA A 135 2.51 4.60 17.49
N ALA A 136 2.18 4.44 16.20
CA ALA A 136 1.17 5.28 15.54
C ALA A 136 -0.21 5.14 16.20
N GLY A 137 -0.57 3.92 16.63
CA GLY A 137 -1.75 3.65 17.45
C GLY A 137 -1.74 4.38 18.80
N PHE A 138 -0.59 4.42 19.48
CA PHE A 138 -0.41 5.17 20.72
C PHE A 138 -0.60 6.68 20.51
N VAL A 139 0.04 7.28 19.49
CA VAL A 139 -0.13 8.70 19.16
C VAL A 139 -1.59 9.02 18.83
N ARG A 140 -2.27 8.17 18.07
CA ARG A 140 -3.69 8.34 17.72
C ARG A 140 -4.61 8.16 18.94
N GLY A 141 -4.23 7.31 19.89
CA GLY A 141 -4.90 7.14 21.18
C GLY A 141 -4.80 8.38 22.08
N VAL A 142 -3.61 9.00 22.14
CA VAL A 142 -3.41 10.27 22.85
C VAL A 142 -4.24 11.39 22.20
N ILE A 143 -4.27 11.48 20.87
CA ILE A 143 -5.11 12.46 20.15
C ILE A 143 -6.60 12.21 20.40
N ARG A 144 -7.04 10.95 20.53
CA ARG A 144 -8.42 10.59 20.86
C ARG A 144 -8.78 10.91 22.32
N TYR A 145 -7.84 10.83 23.26
CA TYR A 145 -8.08 11.28 24.64
C TYR A 145 -8.44 12.78 24.71
N PHE A 146 -7.92 13.58 23.78
CA PHE A 146 -8.24 15.01 23.67
C PHE A 146 -9.45 15.32 22.76
N ARG A 147 -10.15 14.30 22.22
CA ARG A 147 -11.37 14.47 21.43
C ARG A 147 -12.50 13.58 21.98
N PRO A 148 -13.61 14.13 22.51
CA PRO A 148 -14.71 13.31 22.98
C PRO A 148 -15.27 12.47 21.82
N SER A 149 -15.25 11.15 21.95
CA SER A 149 -15.86 10.22 20.99
C SER A 149 -17.25 9.77 21.48
N PRO A 150 -18.23 9.60 20.57
CA PRO A 150 -19.53 9.04 20.91
C PRO A 150 -19.40 7.57 21.28
N ALA A 151 -20.22 7.13 22.24
CA ALA A 151 -20.28 5.76 22.71
C ALA A 151 -20.68 4.81 21.58
N VAL A 152 -19.83 3.82 21.29
CA VAL A 152 -20.18 2.70 20.41
C VAL A 152 -21.01 1.72 21.24
N VAL A 153 -22.32 1.72 20.98
CA VAL A 153 -23.29 0.76 21.52
C VAL A 153 -23.25 -0.50 20.67
N GLY A 154 -23.13 -1.66 21.31
CA GLY A 154 -23.33 -2.96 20.67
C GLY A 154 -22.10 -3.86 20.70
N THR A 155 -21.71 -4.31 21.89
CA THR A 155 -20.94 -5.56 22.02
C THR A 155 -21.94 -6.64 22.40
N THR A 156 -22.19 -7.56 21.48
CA THR A 156 -22.94 -8.78 21.74
C THR A 156 -22.14 -9.64 22.71
N ASP A 157 -22.67 -9.83 23.90
CA ASP A 157 -21.99 -10.51 25.01
C ASP A 157 -22.00 -12.04 24.78
N VAL A 158 -21.01 -12.54 24.05
CA VAL A 158 -20.80 -13.97 23.75
C VAL A 158 -20.40 -14.82 24.97
N THR A 159 -20.31 -14.18 26.13
CA THR A 159 -19.90 -14.75 27.43
C THR A 159 -20.96 -15.66 28.06
N GLN A 160 -22.21 -15.63 27.58
CA GLN A 160 -23.30 -16.47 28.11
C GLN A 160 -23.48 -17.84 27.42
N LEU A 161 -22.68 -18.17 26.39
CA LEU A 161 -22.74 -19.49 25.75
C LEU A 161 -21.98 -20.55 26.54
N ASP A 162 -22.46 -21.80 26.49
CA ASP A 162 -21.77 -22.99 26.97
C ASP A 162 -20.34 -23.10 26.39
N ALA A 163 -19.39 -23.60 27.18
CA ALA A 163 -17.96 -23.60 26.87
C ALA A 163 -17.66 -24.35 25.56
N ALA A 164 -18.27 -25.52 25.36
CA ALA A 164 -18.10 -26.32 24.15
C ALA A 164 -18.65 -25.61 22.90
N THR A 165 -19.80 -24.95 23.02
CA THR A 165 -20.41 -24.20 21.91
C THR A 165 -19.57 -22.98 21.53
N ARG A 166 -19.01 -22.30 22.54
CA ARG A 166 -18.11 -21.16 22.34
C ARG A 166 -16.83 -21.57 21.62
N GLU A 167 -16.21 -22.66 22.04
CA GLU A 167 -14.99 -23.18 21.40
C GLU A 167 -15.24 -23.60 19.96
N ALA A 168 -16.36 -24.28 19.68
CA ALA A 168 -16.75 -24.65 18.32
C ALA A 168 -17.00 -23.41 17.44
N MET A 169 -17.63 -22.36 17.97
CA MET A 169 -17.87 -21.09 17.26
C MET A 169 -16.58 -20.30 17.00
N ILE A 170 -15.64 -20.32 17.95
CA ILE A 170 -14.31 -19.73 17.77
C ILE A 170 -13.54 -20.51 16.71
N ALA A 171 -13.58 -21.84 16.73
CA ALA A 171 -12.91 -22.67 15.73
C ALA A 171 -13.48 -22.43 14.32
N SER A 172 -14.81 -22.39 14.17
CA SER A 172 -15.43 -22.12 12.87
C SER A 172 -15.12 -20.71 12.37
N SER A 173 -15.19 -19.70 13.24
CA SER A 173 -14.88 -18.30 12.87
C SER A 173 -13.41 -18.10 12.49
N ARG A 174 -12.47 -18.77 13.17
CA ARG A 174 -11.04 -18.72 12.80
C ARG A 174 -10.80 -19.34 11.42
N ARG A 175 -11.48 -20.46 11.12
CA ARG A 175 -11.43 -21.09 9.80
C ARG A 175 -11.99 -20.19 8.72
N ASP A 176 -13.17 -19.61 8.93
CA ASP A 176 -13.80 -18.70 7.96
C ASP A 176 -12.94 -17.46 7.72
N TYR A 177 -12.34 -16.91 8.78
CA TYR A 177 -11.38 -15.80 8.67
C TYR A 177 -10.14 -16.19 7.87
N ALA A 178 -9.58 -17.38 8.10
CA ALA A 178 -8.42 -17.88 7.35
C ALA A 178 -8.73 -18.01 5.85
N ILE A 179 -9.93 -18.48 5.50
CA ILE A 179 -10.40 -18.62 4.12
C ILE A 179 -10.53 -17.27 3.42
N LEU A 180 -11.13 -16.29 4.09
CA LEU A 180 -11.27 -14.94 3.56
C LEU A 180 -9.91 -14.26 3.41
N LYS A 181 -9.02 -14.45 4.38
CA LYS A 181 -7.68 -13.92 4.33
C LYS A 181 -6.88 -14.49 3.17
N LEU A 182 -6.91 -15.81 2.99
CA LEU A 182 -6.20 -16.47 1.89
C LEU A 182 -6.70 -15.97 0.53
N GLN A 183 -8.01 -15.82 0.34
CA GLN A 183 -8.56 -15.26 -0.90
C GLN A 183 -8.02 -13.86 -1.18
N ASN A 184 -8.01 -12.98 -0.18
CA ASN A 184 -7.53 -11.60 -0.37
C ASN A 184 -6.02 -11.49 -0.62
N GLU A 185 -5.23 -12.47 -0.17
CA GLU A 185 -3.76 -12.46 -0.33
C GLU A 185 -3.26 -13.24 -1.55
N VAL A 186 -4.10 -14.08 -2.17
CA VAL A 186 -3.76 -14.83 -3.38
C VAL A 186 -4.02 -13.99 -4.62
N GLN A 187 -2.98 -13.80 -5.43
CA GLN A 187 -3.07 -13.14 -6.72
C GLN A 187 -2.79 -14.16 -7.82
N ALA A 188 -3.72 -14.29 -8.76
CA ALA A 188 -3.57 -15.13 -9.94
C ALA A 188 -3.73 -14.25 -11.18
N GLU A 189 -2.68 -14.20 -12.00
CA GLU A 189 -2.66 -13.42 -13.23
C GLU A 189 -2.21 -14.30 -14.40
N ARG A 190 -2.75 -14.00 -15.58
CA ARG A 190 -2.36 -14.61 -16.83
C ARG A 190 -0.98 -14.08 -17.28
N VAL A 191 0.03 -14.94 -17.26
CA VAL A 191 1.38 -14.58 -17.72
C VAL A 191 1.55 -14.90 -19.22
N GLY A 192 1.27 -13.92 -20.08
CA GLY A 192 1.64 -13.93 -21.52
C GLY A 192 1.12 -15.11 -22.36
N ARG A 193 1.59 -15.23 -23.61
CA ARG A 193 1.51 -16.47 -24.41
C ARG A 193 2.94 -16.87 -24.72
N SER A 194 3.31 -18.13 -24.48
CA SER A 194 4.58 -18.65 -25.02
C SER A 194 4.36 -18.90 -26.50
N TYR A 195 4.90 -18.02 -27.34
CA TYR A 195 5.13 -18.32 -28.75
C TYR A 195 6.42 -19.13 -28.79
N VAL A 196 6.28 -20.45 -28.79
CA VAL A 196 7.34 -21.38 -29.19
C VAL A 196 6.91 -22.06 -30.47
#